data_AF-Q0GHS3-F1
#
_entry.id   AF-Q0GHS3-F1
#
_cell.length_a   1.000
_cell.length_b   1.000
_cell.length_c   1.000
_cell.angle_alpha   90.00
_cell.angle_beta   90.00
_cell.angle_gamma   90.00
#
_symmetry.space_group_name_H-M   'P 1'
#
loop_
_entity.id
_entity.type
_entity.pdbx_description
1 polymer ?
#
loop_
_entity_poly.entity_id
_entity_poly.type
_entity_poly.pdbx_seq_one_letter_code
_entity_poly.pdbx_strand_id
1 'polypeptide(L)'
;MIKLKDQFRIISIYLFIFLGLLFITNNKKLYAFSEINLDARKHQLKEEINTLMIELTNVFNDTNLESQTRFNRISLISNRINIVGNNLSMINQQIFAQHHQYNLQRQINQNQTNNHRRP
;
A
#
# COMPACT_ATOMS: atom_id res chain seq x y z
N MET A 1 -32.86 -15.35 30.32
CA MET A 1 -31.80 -15.63 29.33
C MET A 1 -32.17 -15.28 27.88
N ILE A 2 -33.44 -15.33 27.48
CA ILE A 2 -33.89 -15.05 26.10
C ILE A 2 -33.65 -13.57 25.70
N LYS A 3 -34.00 -12.60 26.57
CA LYS A 3 -33.80 -11.17 26.31
C LYS A 3 -32.32 -10.77 26.06
N LEU A 4 -31.39 -11.43 26.76
CA LEU A 4 -29.95 -11.18 26.58
C LEU A 4 -29.48 -11.65 25.19
N LYS A 5 -29.98 -12.80 24.73
CA LYS A 5 -29.63 -13.39 23.43
C LYS A 5 -30.11 -12.49 22.27
N ASP A 6 -31.29 -11.90 22.41
CA ASP A 6 -31.84 -10.98 21.40
C ASP A 6 -31.06 -9.66 21.36
N GLN A 7 -30.63 -9.13 22.51
CA GLN A 7 -29.76 -7.96 22.58
C GLN A 7 -28.38 -8.21 21.94
N PHE A 8 -27.76 -9.35 22.21
CA PHE A 8 -26.49 -9.73 21.57
C PHE A 8 -26.61 -9.87 20.06
N ARG A 9 -27.74 -10.40 19.56
CA ARG A 9 -28.00 -10.53 18.12
C ARG A 9 -28.06 -9.17 17.45
N ILE A 10 -28.74 -8.21 18.07
CA ILE A 10 -28.85 -6.83 17.58
C ILE A 10 -27.47 -6.16 17.56
N ILE A 11 -26.71 -6.25 18.65
CA ILE A 11 -25.37 -5.69 18.76
C ILE A 11 -24.43 -6.27 17.69
N SER A 12 -24.50 -7.59 17.44
CA SER A 12 -23.67 -8.24 16.44
C SER A 12 -23.96 -7.75 15.01
N ILE A 13 -25.22 -7.46 14.69
CA ILE A 13 -25.60 -6.92 13.37
C ILE A 13 -25.06 -5.50 13.19
N TYR A 14 -25.21 -4.65 14.20
CA TYR A 14 -24.66 -3.29 14.17
C TYR A 14 -23.13 -3.29 14.08
N LEU A 15 -22.47 -4.19 14.81
CA LEU A 15 -21.01 -4.35 14.75
C LEU A 15 -20.55 -4.76 13.35
N PHE A 16 -21.25 -5.70 12.71
CA PHE A 16 -20.95 -6.12 11.34
C PHE A 16 -21.10 -4.98 10.33
N ILE A 17 -22.20 -4.20 10.43
CA ILE A 17 -22.42 -3.04 9.56
C ILE A 17 -21.33 -1.99 9.79
N PHE A 18 -20.97 -1.71 11.05
CA PHE A 18 -19.94 -0.75 11.40
C PHE A 18 -18.56 -1.15 10.88
N LEU A 19 -18.17 -2.42 11.04
CA LEU A 19 -16.93 -2.95 10.47
C LEU A 19 -16.94 -2.86 8.94
N GLY A 20 -18.06 -3.20 8.29
CA GLY A 20 -18.20 -3.07 6.84
C GLY A 20 -18.03 -1.63 6.36
N LEU A 21 -18.61 -0.67 7.09
CA LEU A 21 -18.52 0.75 6.76
C LEU A 21 -17.10 1.30 6.94
N LEU A 22 -16.40 0.89 8.01
CA LEU A 22 -14.99 1.19 8.24
C LEU A 22 -14.08 0.62 7.14
N PHE A 23 -14.39 -0.59 6.66
CA PHE A 23 -13.64 -1.21 5.57
C PHE A 23 -13.80 -0.43 4.26
N ILE A 24 -15.01 0.03 3.94
CA ILE A 24 -15.28 0.81 2.71
C ILE A 24 -14.64 2.20 2.80
N THR A 25 -14.74 2.89 3.95
CA THR A 25 -14.20 4.25 4.11
C THR A 25 -12.68 4.29 4.16
N ASN A 26 -12.01 3.31 4.79
CA ASN A 26 -10.54 3.24 4.79
C ASN A 26 -9.96 2.94 3.40
N ASN A 27 -10.63 2.14 2.57
CA ASN A 27 -10.13 1.80 1.24
C ASN A 27 -10.22 2.96 0.23
N LYS A 28 -11.15 3.90 0.41
CA LYS A 28 -11.32 5.03 -0.54
C LYS A 28 -10.18 6.04 -0.52
N LYS A 29 -9.42 6.16 0.58
CA LYS A 29 -8.26 7.07 0.66
C LYS A 29 -6.99 6.52 0.03
N LEU A 30 -6.99 5.27 -0.45
CA LEU A 30 -5.80 4.63 -1.05
C LEU A 30 -5.49 5.09 -2.48
N TYR A 31 -6.36 5.89 -3.13
CA TYR A 31 -6.35 6.05 -4.59
C TYR A 31 -6.32 7.49 -5.12
N ALA A 32 -5.67 8.43 -4.41
CA ALA A 32 -5.57 9.80 -4.89
C ALA A 32 -4.12 10.26 -5.07
N PHE A 33 -3.39 9.63 -6.01
CA PHE A 33 -2.18 10.21 -6.61
C PHE A 33 -2.27 10.05 -8.13
N SER A 34 -1.90 11.11 -8.85
CA SER A 34 -1.80 11.11 -10.31
C SER A 34 -0.71 10.15 -10.78
N GLU A 35 -0.96 9.40 -11.87
CA GLU A 35 -0.10 8.35 -12.43
C GLU A 35 1.35 8.83 -12.67
N ILE A 36 1.51 10.02 -13.25
CA ILE A 36 2.82 10.66 -13.50
C ILE A 36 3.61 10.88 -12.19
N ASN A 37 2.90 11.18 -11.10
CA ASN A 37 3.52 11.41 -9.79
C ASN A 37 3.91 10.07 -9.12
N LEU A 38 3.16 9.00 -9.37
CA LEU A 38 3.45 7.67 -8.83
C LEU A 38 4.73 7.06 -9.42
N ASP A 39 4.94 7.18 -10.73
CA ASP A 39 6.18 6.68 -11.36
C ASP A 39 7.42 7.47 -10.94
N ALA A 40 7.31 8.80 -10.86
CA ALA A 40 8.39 9.63 -10.33
C ALA A 40 8.71 9.27 -8.87
N ARG A 41 7.68 9.08 -8.05
CA ARG A 41 7.84 8.68 -6.64
C ARG A 41 8.45 7.28 -6.51
N LYS A 42 8.04 6.33 -7.36
CA LYS A 42 8.62 4.99 -7.45
C LYS A 42 10.12 5.04 -7.75
N HIS A 43 10.53 5.88 -8.70
CA HIS A 43 11.95 6.07 -9.01
C HIS A 43 12.71 6.64 -7.81
N GLN A 44 12.17 7.66 -7.15
CA GLN A 44 12.79 8.26 -5.95
C GLN A 44 13.00 7.22 -4.84
N LEU A 45 11.98 6.39 -4.55
CA LEU A 45 12.09 5.36 -3.51
C LEU A 45 13.13 4.28 -3.86
N LYS A 46 13.31 3.94 -5.14
CA LYS A 46 14.36 3.00 -5.57
C LYS A 46 15.76 3.58 -5.36
N GLU A 47 15.96 4.84 -5.70
CA GLU A 47 17.24 5.54 -5.47
C GLU A 47 17.54 5.67 -3.96
N GLU A 48 16.51 5.94 -3.15
CA GLU A 48 16.64 5.99 -1.70
C GLU A 48 17.06 4.62 -1.12
N ILE A 49 16.46 3.51 -1.57
CA ILE A 49 16.88 2.16 -1.19
C ILE A 49 18.33 1.91 -1.59
N ASN A 50 18.72 2.26 -2.82
CA ASN A 50 20.09 2.08 -3.30
C ASN A 50 21.09 2.87 -2.43
N THR A 51 20.76 4.12 -2.11
CA THR A 51 21.56 4.97 -1.23
C THR A 51 21.71 4.37 0.17
N LEU A 52 20.61 3.88 0.75
CA LEU A 52 20.63 3.22 2.06
C LEU A 52 21.43 1.92 2.04
N MET A 53 21.41 1.15 0.94
CA MET A 53 22.21 -0.06 0.78
C MET A 53 23.71 0.26 0.72
N ILE A 54 24.09 1.35 0.05
CA ILE A 54 25.47 1.85 0.05
C ILE A 54 25.87 2.27 1.46
N GLU A 55 25.03 3.04 2.16
CA GLU A 55 25.27 3.45 3.54
C GLU A 55 25.45 2.24 4.47
N LEU A 56 24.58 1.23 4.33
CA LEU A 56 24.65 -0.02 5.10
C LEU A 56 25.98 -0.73 4.88
N THR A 57 26.42 -0.83 3.62
CA THR A 57 27.68 -1.46 3.24
C THR A 57 28.87 -0.69 3.81
N ASN A 58 28.83 0.63 3.77
CA ASN A 58 29.88 1.49 4.33
C ASN A 58 29.97 1.32 5.85
N VAL A 59 28.84 1.36 6.56
CA VAL A 59 28.80 1.16 8.01
C VAL A 59 29.27 -0.24 8.38
N PHE A 60 28.89 -1.27 7.61
CA PHE A 60 29.32 -2.65 7.84
C PHE A 60 30.85 -2.81 7.71
N ASN A 61 31.44 -2.16 6.70
CA ASN A 61 32.88 -2.22 6.43
C ASN A 61 33.72 -1.25 7.26
N ASP A 62 33.09 -0.33 8.02
CA ASP A 62 33.81 0.63 8.85
C ASP A 62 34.33 -0.03 10.14
N THR A 63 35.60 -0.42 10.09
CA THR A 63 36.33 -1.02 11.21
C THR A 63 36.75 0.00 12.27
N ASN A 64 36.66 1.30 11.98
CA ASN A 64 36.97 2.36 12.95
C ASN A 64 35.82 2.58 13.93
N LEU A 65 34.61 2.13 13.60
CA LEU A 65 33.47 2.18 14.50
C LEU A 65 33.53 1.07 15.55
N GLU A 66 33.28 1.47 16.79
CA GLU A 66 33.04 0.58 17.90
C GLU A 66 31.84 -0.35 17.60
N SER A 67 31.97 -1.62 17.94
CA SER A 67 31.09 -2.68 17.45
C SER A 67 29.61 -2.46 17.79
N GLN A 68 29.31 -1.94 18.98
CA GLN A 68 27.94 -1.64 19.39
C GLN A 68 27.37 -0.48 18.56
N THR A 69 28.16 0.58 18.38
CA THR A 69 27.79 1.72 17.54
C THR A 69 27.53 1.29 16.09
N ARG A 70 28.39 0.43 15.52
CA ARG A 70 28.21 -0.12 14.17
C ARG A 70 26.91 -0.93 14.07
N PHE A 71 26.65 -1.82 15.03
CA PHE A 71 25.43 -2.62 15.07
C PHE A 71 24.17 -1.74 15.14
N ASN A 72 24.16 -0.73 16.01
CA ASN A 72 23.02 0.19 16.14
C ASN A 72 22.74 0.94 14.84
N ARG A 73 23.78 1.40 14.13
CA ARG A 73 23.64 2.06 12.83
C ARG A 73 23.12 1.12 11.76
N ILE A 74 23.64 -0.11 11.68
CA ILE A 74 23.14 -1.17 10.79
C ILE A 74 21.65 -1.39 11.01
N SER A 75 21.23 -1.58 12.27
CA SER A 75 19.81 -1.79 12.61
C SER A 75 18.93 -0.62 12.17
N LEU A 76 19.37 0.62 12.40
CA LEU A 76 18.64 1.82 11.99
C LEU A 76 18.50 1.91 10.46
N ILE A 77 19.57 1.65 9.72
CA ILE A 77 19.55 1.67 8.24
C ILE A 77 18.65 0.55 7.71
N SER A 78 18.75 -0.67 8.26
CA SER A 78 17.87 -1.78 7.87
C SER A 78 16.39 -1.47 8.12
N ASN A 79 16.05 -0.83 9.24
CA ASN A 79 14.67 -0.39 9.51
C ASN A 79 14.19 0.64 8.49
N ARG A 80 15.05 1.59 8.11
CA ARG A 80 14.74 2.55 7.04
C ARG A 80 14.51 1.86 5.70
N ILE A 81 15.37 0.92 5.31
CA ILE A 81 15.20 0.13 4.08
C ILE A 81 13.84 -0.59 4.08
N ASN A 82 13.45 -1.20 5.20
CA ASN A 82 12.14 -1.86 5.32
C ASN A 82 10.97 -0.88 5.12
N ILE A 83 11.03 0.31 5.73
CA ILE A 83 9.98 1.33 5.58
C ILE A 83 9.89 1.79 4.12
N VAL A 84 11.02 2.14 3.50
CA VAL A 84 11.06 2.60 2.10
C VAL A 84 10.61 1.48 1.15
N GLY A 85 11.01 0.23 1.42
CA GLY A 85 10.56 -0.96 0.68
C GLY A 85 9.05 -1.18 0.76
N ASN A 86 8.45 -1.01 1.94
CA ASN A 86 7.00 -1.08 2.11
C ASN A 86 6.28 0.03 1.32
N ASN A 87 6.80 1.26 1.34
CA ASN A 87 6.25 2.37 0.55
C ASN A 87 6.33 2.06 -0.95
N LEU A 88 7.44 1.49 -1.43
CA LEU A 88 7.60 1.09 -2.82
C LEU A 88 6.60 0.00 -3.22
N SER A 89 6.37 -0.98 -2.34
CA SER A 89 5.36 -2.02 -2.53
C SER A 89 3.95 -1.42 -2.66
N MET A 90 3.58 -0.50 -1.77
CA MET A 90 2.29 0.19 -1.83
C MET A 90 2.11 0.98 -3.13
N ILE A 91 3.13 1.71 -3.59
CA ILE A 91 3.06 2.43 -4.87
C ILE A 91 2.88 1.48 -6.05
N ASN A 92 3.62 0.36 -6.08
CA ASN A 92 3.44 -0.64 -7.12
C ASN A 92 2.02 -1.23 -7.12
N GLN A 93 1.44 -1.48 -5.94
CA GLN A 93 0.04 -1.93 -5.82
C GLN A 93 -0.94 -0.89 -6.34
N GLN A 94 -0.72 0.39 -6.03
CA GLN A 94 -1.55 1.49 -6.53
C GLN A 94 -1.50 1.60 -8.07
N ILE A 95 -0.30 1.54 -8.66
CA ILE A 95 -0.12 1.54 -10.12
C ILE A 95 -0.86 0.35 -10.75
N PHE A 96 -0.70 -0.86 -10.19
CA PHE A 96 -1.38 -2.05 -10.70
C PHE A 96 -2.90 -1.92 -10.64
N ALA A 97 -3.43 -1.45 -9.50
CA ALA A 97 -4.86 -1.28 -9.30
C ALA A 97 -5.44 -0.19 -10.23
N GLN A 98 -4.72 0.92 -10.46
CA GLN A 98 -5.12 1.95 -11.42
C GLN A 98 -5.18 1.39 -12.85
N HIS A 99 -4.16 0.65 -13.30
CA HIS A 99 -4.19 0.00 -14.62
C HIS A 99 -5.35 -0.99 -14.76
N HIS A 100 -5.61 -1.79 -13.73
CA HIS A 100 -6.73 -2.73 -13.74
C HIS A 100 -8.07 -2.01 -13.86
N GLN A 101 -8.28 -0.92 -13.10
CA GLN A 101 -9.49 -0.09 -13.21
C GLN A 101 -9.64 0.52 -14.60
N TYR A 102 -8.57 1.05 -15.18
CA TYR A 102 -8.58 1.61 -16.54
C TYR A 102 -8.98 0.55 -17.58
N ASN A 103 -8.41 -0.65 -17.50
CA ASN A 103 -8.72 -1.75 -18.43
C ASN A 103 -10.18 -2.21 -18.31
N LEU A 104 -10.70 -2.35 -17.09
CA LEU A 104 -12.12 -2.66 -16.86
C LEU A 104 -13.03 -1.59 -17.47
N GLN A 105 -12.69 -0.32 -17.31
CA GLN A 105 -13.50 0.78 -17.85
C GLN A 105 -13.53 0.77 -19.39
N ARG A 106 -12.42 0.43 -20.05
CA ARG A 106 -12.40 0.23 -21.51
C ARG A 106 -13.29 -0.93 -21.95
N GLN A 107 -13.27 -2.06 -21.24
CA GLN A 107 -14.13 -3.21 -21.56
C GLN A 107 -15.62 -2.86 -21.40
N ILE A 108 -16.00 -2.15 -20.35
CA ILE A 108 -17.39 -1.69 -20.15
C ILE A 108 -17.82 -0.77 -21.29
N ASN A 109 -16.98 0.20 -21.67
CA ASN A 109 -17.28 1.14 -22.76
C ASN A 109 -17.41 0.43 -24.13
N GLN A 110 -16.57 -0.59 -24.39
CA GLN A 110 -16.66 -1.41 -25.60
C GLN A 110 -17.95 -2.24 -25.62
N ASN A 111 -18.33 -2.84 -24.49
CA ASN A 111 -19.56 -3.64 -24.39
C ASN A 111 -20.83 -2.78 -24.54
N GLN A 112 -20.83 -1.56 -24.00
CA GLN A 112 -21.93 -0.60 -24.21
C GLN A 112 -22.07 -0.17 -25.67
N THR A 113 -20.94 0.09 -26.34
CA THR A 113 -20.93 0.46 -27.77
C THR A 113 -21.44 -0.68 -28.66
N ASN A 114 -21.13 -1.94 -28.32
CA ASN A 114 -21.61 -3.11 -29.05
C ASN A 114 -23.10 -3.40 -28.83
N ASN A 115 -23.63 -3.14 -27.62
CA ASN A 115 -25.06 -3.32 -27.35
C ASN A 115 -25.93 -2.25 -28.03
N HIS A 116 -25.41 -1.04 -28.27
CA HIS A 116 -26.13 -0.01 -29.05
C HIS A 116 -26.14 -0.25 -30.56
N ARG A 117 -25.34 -1.19 -31.08
CA ARG A 117 -25.22 -1.49 -32.52
C ARG A 117 -25.91 -2.79 -32.96
N ARG A 118 -26.62 -3.47 -32.06
CA ARG A 118 -27.45 -4.63 -32.41
C ARG A 118 -28.89 -4.14 -32.64
N PRO A 119 -29.38 -4.04 -33.90
CA PRO A 119 -30.80 -3.89 -34.19
C PRO A 119 -31.59 -5.16 -33.83
#